data_AF-A0A8T3BGG6-F1
#
_entry.id   AF-A0A8T3BGG6-F1
#
_cell.length_a   1.000
_cell.length_b   1.000
_cell.length_c   1.000
_cell.angle_alpha   90.00
_cell.angle_beta   90.00
_cell.angle_gamma   90.00
#
_symmetry.space_group_name_H-M   'P 1'
#
loop_
_entity.id
_entity.type
_entity.pdbx_description
1 polymer ?
#
loop_
_entity_poly.entity_id
_entity_poly.type
_entity_poly.pdbx_seq_one_letter_code
_entity_poly.pdbx_strand_id
1 'polypeptide(L)'
;MQVYGGHLPRDFTIPKSPEKILFCGWRRDIEDMIMVLDAFLAPESELWMFNEVPESDREKKLIDGGLDFIRLENISLVHREGNAVIRRHLESLPLESFDSILILADESVEDSAMQADSRSLATLLLIRDIQARRLPFKEAMVSRIHPVSFFQGSWIGEMQQASDKSVIISEILDPRTKNLLTMSKISDYVLSNELVSMALAMVAEDRQINDVLEELFAEEGNEMQIRSSDLYLREEEELNFYEIILRGRQRKEIVIGYRLADAERAVINPPAKDARRKWSYKDVFIVITVKD
;
A
#
# COMPACT_ATOMS: atom_id res chain seq x y z
N MET A 1 4.30 35.87 -14.72
CA MET A 1 4.86 34.80 -15.58
C MET A 1 3.69 34.20 -16.35
N GLN A 2 3.67 34.26 -17.67
CA GLN A 2 2.63 33.56 -18.46
C GLN A 2 3.01 32.08 -18.52
N VAL A 3 2.16 31.22 -17.96
CA VAL A 3 2.32 29.76 -17.98
C VAL A 3 1.34 29.22 -19.00
N TYR A 4 1.83 28.50 -20.01
CA TYR A 4 0.99 27.91 -21.06
C TYR A 4 0.76 26.44 -20.74
N GLY A 5 -0.49 26.07 -20.42
CA GLY A 5 -0.82 24.71 -19.97
C GLY A 5 -0.58 23.61 -21.01
N GLY A 6 -0.54 23.93 -22.30
CA GLY A 6 -0.46 22.91 -23.35
C GLY A 6 -1.69 21.99 -23.37
N HIS A 7 -1.61 20.90 -24.13
CA HIS A 7 -2.68 19.89 -24.23
C HIS A 7 -2.22 18.58 -23.59
N LEU A 8 -3.15 17.84 -22.97
CA LEU A 8 -2.89 16.51 -22.46
C LEU A 8 -2.51 15.56 -23.61
N PRO A 9 -1.42 14.78 -23.48
CA PRO A 9 -1.03 13.80 -24.49
C PRO A 9 -1.95 12.57 -24.52
N ARG A 10 -2.57 12.23 -23.40
CA ARG A 10 -3.47 11.09 -23.23
C ARG A 10 -4.64 11.53 -22.35
N ASP A 11 -5.88 11.26 -22.79
CA ASP A 11 -7.08 11.54 -22.02
C ASP A 11 -7.99 10.31 -21.92
N PHE A 12 -7.46 9.25 -21.33
CA PHE A 12 -8.24 8.06 -20.98
C PHE A 12 -8.17 7.83 -19.47
N THR A 13 -9.22 7.20 -18.94
CA THR A 13 -9.25 6.62 -17.61
C THR A 13 -8.69 5.20 -17.70
N ILE A 14 -7.76 4.85 -16.82
CA ILE A 14 -7.27 3.48 -16.69
C ILE A 14 -8.24 2.76 -15.74
N PRO A 15 -8.96 1.73 -16.19
CA PRO A 15 -9.85 1.00 -15.29
C PRO A 15 -9.01 0.34 -14.19
N LYS A 16 -9.49 0.40 -12.94
CA LYS A 16 -8.88 -0.35 -11.83
C LYS A 16 -8.93 -1.85 -12.15
N SER A 17 -7.84 -2.56 -11.89
CA SER A 17 -7.79 -4.02 -12.01
C SER A 17 -8.20 -4.66 -10.67
N PRO A 18 -8.80 -5.86 -10.68
CA PRO A 18 -9.04 -6.62 -9.46
C PRO A 18 -7.75 -6.84 -8.67
N GLU A 19 -7.82 -6.74 -7.35
CA GLU A 19 -6.69 -6.91 -6.44
C GLU A 19 -6.92 -8.09 -5.48
N LYS A 20 -5.83 -8.73 -5.06
CA LYS A 20 -5.84 -9.81 -4.07
C LYS A 20 -5.11 -9.37 -2.80
N ILE A 21 -5.88 -9.14 -1.75
CA ILE A 21 -5.38 -8.63 -0.46
C ILE A 21 -5.40 -9.75 0.59
N LEU A 22 -4.39 -9.81 1.45
CA LEU A 22 -4.34 -10.74 2.59
C LEU A 22 -4.34 -9.98 3.91
N PHE A 23 -5.28 -10.28 4.79
CA PHE A 23 -5.25 -9.92 6.20
C PHE A 23 -4.71 -11.08 7.04
N CYS A 24 -3.64 -10.82 7.78
CA CYS A 24 -3.08 -11.74 8.77
C CYS A 24 -3.42 -11.24 10.18
N GLY A 25 -4.25 -11.99 10.90
CA GLY A 25 -4.77 -11.61 12.22
C GLY A 25 -6.27 -11.30 12.22
N TRP A 26 -6.90 -11.36 13.38
CA TRP A 26 -8.28 -10.89 13.60
C TRP A 26 -8.23 -9.61 14.44
N ARG A 27 -8.28 -8.45 13.78
CA ARG A 27 -8.29 -7.14 14.44
C ARG A 27 -9.65 -6.88 15.09
N ARG A 28 -9.70 -6.06 16.13
CA ARG A 28 -10.96 -5.47 16.60
C ARG A 28 -11.57 -4.60 15.48
N ASP A 29 -12.90 -4.67 15.35
CA ASP A 29 -13.68 -3.91 14.36
C ASP A 29 -13.15 -4.11 12.92
N ILE A 30 -12.77 -5.35 12.57
CA ILE A 30 -12.20 -5.69 11.26
C ILE A 30 -13.21 -5.49 10.13
N GLU A 31 -14.50 -5.58 10.42
CA GLU A 31 -15.62 -5.28 9.54
C GLU A 31 -15.54 -3.87 8.95
N ASP A 32 -15.10 -2.87 9.72
CA ASP A 32 -14.93 -1.51 9.22
C ASP A 32 -13.85 -1.45 8.13
N MET A 33 -12.74 -2.18 8.33
CA MET A 33 -11.70 -2.30 7.30
C MET A 33 -12.19 -3.04 6.07
N ILE A 34 -13.04 -4.06 6.24
CA ILE A 34 -13.63 -4.81 5.13
C ILE A 34 -14.53 -3.89 4.29
N MET A 35 -15.40 -3.10 4.93
CA MET A 35 -16.26 -2.14 4.24
C MET A 35 -15.44 -1.07 3.49
N VAL A 36 -14.39 -0.53 4.12
CA VAL A 36 -13.48 0.41 3.47
C VAL A 36 -12.75 -0.24 2.29
N LEU A 37 -12.34 -1.52 2.37
CA LEU A 37 -11.72 -2.17 1.21
C LEU A 37 -12.72 -2.42 0.08
N ASP A 38 -13.93 -2.86 0.39
CA ASP A 38 -14.98 -3.10 -0.60
C ASP A 38 -15.30 -1.84 -1.40
N ALA A 39 -15.39 -0.70 -0.72
CA ALA A 39 -15.58 0.62 -1.30
C ALA A 39 -14.50 1.05 -2.29
N PHE A 40 -13.23 0.67 -2.06
CA PHE A 40 -12.09 1.20 -2.81
C PHE A 40 -11.58 0.30 -3.93
N LEU A 41 -11.74 -1.02 -3.78
CA LEU A 41 -11.19 -2.02 -4.69
C LEU A 41 -12.07 -2.20 -5.93
N ALA A 42 -11.46 -2.63 -7.03
CA ALA A 42 -12.20 -2.93 -8.25
C ALA A 42 -13.11 -4.15 -8.07
N PRO A 43 -14.19 -4.29 -8.86
CA PRO A 43 -15.00 -5.51 -8.89
C PRO A 43 -14.15 -6.76 -9.10
N GLU A 44 -14.60 -7.89 -8.56
CA GLU A 44 -13.91 -9.19 -8.62
C GLU A 44 -12.61 -9.27 -7.79
N SER A 45 -12.39 -8.32 -6.88
CA SER A 45 -11.27 -8.37 -5.95
C SER A 45 -11.47 -9.46 -4.88
N GLU A 46 -10.38 -9.91 -4.28
CA GLU A 46 -10.39 -10.97 -3.27
C GLU A 46 -9.74 -10.46 -1.97
N LEU A 47 -10.44 -10.59 -0.86
CA LEU A 47 -9.88 -10.37 0.49
C LEU A 47 -9.74 -11.71 1.22
N TRP A 48 -8.50 -12.13 1.42
CA TRP A 48 -8.15 -13.32 2.16
C TRP A 48 -7.97 -13.00 3.64
N MET A 49 -8.66 -13.74 4.50
CA MET A 49 -8.54 -13.60 5.96
C MET A 49 -7.86 -14.83 6.54
N PHE A 50 -6.64 -14.65 7.04
CA PHE A 50 -5.83 -15.67 7.67
C PHE A 50 -5.62 -15.39 9.17
N ASN A 51 -6.26 -16.20 10.02
CA ASN A 51 -6.23 -16.03 11.47
C ASN A 51 -6.69 -17.29 12.21
N GLU A 52 -6.59 -17.27 13.54
CA GLU A 52 -6.86 -18.42 14.42
C GLU A 52 -8.37 -18.58 14.74
N VAL A 53 -9.23 -17.65 14.32
CA VAL A 53 -10.68 -17.76 14.53
C VAL A 53 -11.24 -18.88 13.65
N PRO A 54 -12.00 -19.86 14.20
CA PRO A 54 -12.61 -20.93 13.43
C PRO A 54 -13.52 -20.39 12.33
N GLU A 55 -13.45 -20.95 11.12
CA GLU A 55 -14.25 -20.47 9.97
C GLU A 55 -15.75 -20.44 10.26
N SER A 56 -16.27 -21.42 11.03
CA SER A 56 -17.66 -21.49 11.46
C SER A 56 -18.15 -20.28 12.26
N ASP A 57 -17.24 -19.59 12.93
CA ASP A 57 -17.57 -18.51 13.87
C ASP A 57 -17.40 -17.13 13.21
N ARG A 58 -16.65 -17.04 12.11
CA ARG A 58 -16.26 -15.77 11.49
C ARG A 58 -17.45 -15.01 10.93
N GLU A 59 -18.34 -15.69 10.22
CA GLU A 59 -19.52 -15.07 9.62
C GLU A 59 -20.38 -14.41 10.70
N LYS A 60 -20.62 -15.13 11.80
CA LYS A 60 -21.36 -14.62 12.94
C LYS A 60 -20.67 -13.40 13.56
N LYS A 61 -19.36 -13.46 13.81
CA LYS A 61 -18.62 -12.33 14.41
C LYS A 61 -18.68 -11.08 13.54
N LEU A 62 -18.59 -11.24 12.22
CA LEU A 62 -18.70 -10.12 11.27
C LEU A 62 -20.11 -9.52 11.25
N ILE A 63 -21.16 -10.35 11.26
CA ILE A 63 -22.55 -9.87 11.35
C ILE A 63 -22.82 -9.16 12.68
N ASP A 64 -22.33 -9.73 13.78
CA ASP A 64 -22.48 -9.14 15.12
C ASP A 64 -21.76 -7.77 15.20
N GLY A 65 -20.66 -7.58 14.45
CA GLY A 65 -19.96 -6.31 14.26
C GLY A 65 -20.66 -5.33 13.30
N GLY A 66 -21.67 -5.78 12.56
CA GLY A 66 -22.48 -4.94 11.66
C GLY A 66 -22.16 -5.11 10.17
N LEU A 67 -21.32 -6.07 9.78
CA LEU A 67 -21.07 -6.37 8.37
C LEU A 67 -22.29 -7.04 7.72
N ASP A 68 -22.74 -6.47 6.62
CA ASP A 68 -23.77 -7.07 5.76
C ASP A 68 -23.11 -7.61 4.48
N PHE A 69 -22.95 -8.93 4.40
CA PHE A 69 -22.33 -9.58 3.24
C PHE A 69 -23.10 -9.34 1.92
N ILE A 70 -24.39 -9.02 1.99
CA ILE A 70 -25.20 -8.73 0.79
C ILE A 70 -24.80 -7.39 0.17
N ARG A 71 -24.23 -6.49 0.97
CA ARG A 71 -23.77 -5.17 0.54
C ARG A 71 -22.37 -5.15 -0.03
N LEU A 72 -21.63 -6.26 0.04
CA LEU A 72 -20.31 -6.34 -0.57
C LEU A 72 -20.48 -6.38 -2.10
N GLU A 73 -20.00 -5.36 -2.79
CA GLU A 73 -20.17 -5.22 -4.25
C GLU A 73 -18.92 -5.63 -5.02
N ASN A 74 -17.73 -5.37 -4.47
CA ASN A 74 -16.47 -5.45 -5.19
C ASN A 74 -15.58 -6.61 -4.74
N ILE A 75 -15.64 -6.98 -3.45
CA ILE A 75 -14.76 -8.02 -2.88
C ILE A 75 -15.47 -9.34 -2.59
N SER A 76 -14.73 -10.42 -2.76
CA SER A 76 -15.10 -11.74 -2.23
C SER A 76 -14.19 -12.13 -1.06
N LEU A 77 -14.79 -12.70 -0.01
CA LEU A 77 -14.07 -13.09 1.19
C LEU A 77 -13.59 -14.55 1.10
N VAL A 78 -12.29 -14.76 1.33
CA VAL A 78 -11.67 -16.10 1.35
C VAL A 78 -11.13 -16.39 2.75
N HIS A 79 -11.70 -17.39 3.42
CA HIS A 79 -11.32 -17.74 4.78
C HIS A 79 -10.21 -18.80 4.81
N ARG A 80 -9.19 -18.57 5.63
CA ARG A 80 -8.14 -19.54 5.96
C ARG A 80 -7.88 -19.54 7.46
N GLU A 81 -7.98 -20.72 8.08
CA GLU A 81 -7.66 -20.89 9.49
C GLU A 81 -6.18 -21.22 9.66
N GLY A 82 -5.51 -20.52 10.58
CA GLY A 82 -4.12 -20.77 10.90
C GLY A 82 -3.52 -19.69 11.78
N ASN A 83 -2.26 -19.91 12.15
CA ASN A 83 -1.56 -19.05 13.10
C ASN A 83 -0.42 -18.35 12.35
N ALA A 84 -0.45 -17.02 12.35
CA ALA A 84 0.48 -16.15 11.63
C ALA A 84 1.94 -16.28 12.08
N VAL A 85 2.21 -16.74 13.30
CA VAL A 85 3.58 -16.98 13.77
C VAL A 85 4.08 -18.40 13.49
N ILE A 86 3.28 -19.26 12.86
CA ILE A 86 3.66 -20.64 12.50
C ILE A 86 3.98 -20.72 11.01
N ARG A 87 5.27 -20.89 10.68
CA ARG A 87 5.77 -21.01 9.28
C ARG A 87 4.95 -21.98 8.44
N ARG A 88 4.71 -23.20 8.93
CA ARG A 88 3.98 -24.24 8.18
C ARG A 88 2.57 -23.80 7.75
N HIS A 89 1.91 -22.97 8.55
CA HIS A 89 0.56 -22.48 8.23
C HIS A 89 0.63 -21.39 7.15
N LEU A 90 1.55 -20.44 7.27
CA LEU A 90 1.82 -19.43 6.22
C LEU A 90 2.29 -20.08 4.91
N GLU A 91 3.05 -21.17 4.99
CA GLU A 91 3.50 -21.95 3.83
C GLU A 91 2.36 -22.65 3.06
N SER A 92 1.13 -22.63 3.56
CA SER A 92 -0.04 -23.10 2.81
C SER A 92 -0.65 -22.03 1.90
N LEU A 93 -0.31 -20.75 2.12
CA LEU A 93 -0.87 -19.61 1.40
C LEU A 93 -0.07 -19.30 0.13
N PRO A 94 -0.73 -18.79 -0.94
CA PRO A 94 -0.07 -18.32 -2.15
C PRO A 94 0.51 -16.91 -1.93
N LEU A 95 1.48 -16.75 -1.02
CA LEU A 95 2.03 -15.47 -0.57
C LEU A 95 2.55 -14.57 -1.72
N GLU A 96 2.91 -15.14 -2.86
CA GLU A 96 3.43 -14.44 -4.02
C GLU A 96 2.34 -13.92 -4.96
N SER A 97 1.07 -14.29 -4.75
CA SER A 97 -0.06 -13.84 -5.57
C SER A 97 -0.81 -12.64 -5.00
N PHE A 98 -0.48 -12.21 -3.78
CA PHE A 98 -1.13 -11.07 -3.14
C PHE A 98 -0.46 -9.78 -3.58
N ASP A 99 -1.26 -8.80 -3.98
CA ASP A 99 -0.80 -7.44 -4.30
C ASP A 99 -0.34 -6.73 -3.01
N SER A 100 -1.12 -6.90 -1.94
CA SER A 100 -0.77 -6.42 -0.60
C SER A 100 -1.10 -7.41 0.51
N ILE A 101 -0.28 -7.44 1.56
CA ILE A 101 -0.47 -8.22 2.78
C ILE A 101 -0.47 -7.27 3.97
N LEU A 102 -1.55 -7.25 4.74
CA LEU A 102 -1.69 -6.50 5.98
C LEU A 102 -1.55 -7.46 7.17
N ILE A 103 -0.57 -7.21 8.02
CA ILE A 103 -0.35 -7.91 9.27
C ILE A 103 -0.94 -7.04 10.39
N LEU A 104 -2.06 -7.48 10.93
CA LEU A 104 -2.87 -6.73 11.89
C LEU A 104 -2.56 -7.21 13.31
N ALA A 105 -2.67 -6.29 14.27
CA ALA A 105 -2.63 -6.65 15.68
C ALA A 105 -3.88 -7.46 16.01
N ASP A 106 -3.68 -8.71 16.43
CA ASP A 106 -4.78 -9.60 16.78
C ASP A 106 -5.44 -9.13 18.09
N GLU A 107 -6.78 -9.10 18.11
CA GLU A 107 -7.62 -8.69 19.25
C GLU A 107 -7.20 -9.41 20.54
N SER A 108 -6.77 -10.68 20.43
CA SER A 108 -6.36 -11.49 21.59
C SER A 108 -5.11 -10.99 22.32
N VAL A 109 -4.29 -10.14 21.70
CA VAL A 109 -3.00 -9.66 22.23
C VAL A 109 -2.83 -8.14 22.14
N GLU A 110 -3.83 -7.41 21.65
CA GLU A 110 -3.74 -5.96 21.43
C GLU A 110 -3.56 -5.15 22.73
N ASP A 111 -4.02 -5.70 23.87
CA ASP A 111 -3.83 -5.09 25.20
C ASP A 111 -2.36 -4.99 25.61
N SER A 112 -1.47 -5.75 24.97
CA SER A 112 -0.02 -5.67 25.16
C SER A 112 0.67 -5.30 23.85
N ALA A 113 0.91 -4.00 23.66
CA ALA A 113 1.62 -3.48 22.48
C ALA A 113 2.91 -4.24 22.18
N MET A 114 3.70 -4.60 23.20
CA MET A 114 4.93 -5.38 23.03
C MET A 114 4.68 -6.80 22.46
N GLN A 115 3.60 -7.47 22.88
CA GLN A 115 3.27 -8.81 22.39
C GLN A 115 2.68 -8.75 20.98
N ALA A 116 1.77 -7.80 20.72
CA ALA A 116 1.22 -7.55 19.40
C ALA A 116 2.34 -7.26 18.38
N ASP A 117 3.21 -6.29 18.69
CA ASP A 117 4.35 -5.93 17.86
C ASP A 117 5.28 -7.13 17.58
N SER A 118 5.58 -7.92 18.62
CA SER A 118 6.43 -9.10 18.47
C SER A 118 5.81 -10.14 17.52
N ARG A 119 4.48 -10.33 17.53
CA ARG A 119 3.79 -11.25 16.63
C ARG A 119 3.71 -10.70 15.21
N SER A 120 3.45 -9.41 15.06
CA SER A 120 3.43 -8.75 13.75
C SER A 120 4.80 -8.84 13.08
N LEU A 121 5.87 -8.57 13.82
CA LEU A 121 7.25 -8.69 13.32
C LEU A 121 7.66 -10.13 13.00
N ALA A 122 7.29 -11.09 13.85
CA ALA A 122 7.55 -12.49 13.57
C ALA A 122 6.86 -12.92 12.27
N THR A 123 5.59 -12.54 12.09
CA THR A 123 4.81 -12.81 10.87
C THR A 123 5.47 -12.19 9.64
N LEU A 124 5.87 -10.91 9.72
CA LEU A 124 6.54 -10.19 8.64
C LEU A 124 7.82 -10.90 8.19
N LEU A 125 8.69 -11.25 9.14
CA LEU A 125 9.95 -11.95 8.87
C LEU A 125 9.71 -13.34 8.28
N LEU A 126 8.69 -14.07 8.77
CA LEU A 126 8.33 -15.38 8.24
C LEU A 126 7.81 -15.28 6.80
N ILE A 127 6.92 -14.34 6.49
CA ILE A 127 6.40 -14.16 5.13
C ILE A 127 7.54 -13.83 4.17
N ARG A 128 8.43 -12.90 4.53
CA ARG A 128 9.59 -12.55 3.68
C ARG A 128 10.55 -13.71 3.50
N ASP A 129 10.88 -14.47 4.55
CA ASP A 129 11.74 -15.66 4.42
C ASP A 129 11.06 -16.76 3.58
N ILE A 130 9.75 -16.98 3.71
CA ILE A 130 9.00 -17.93 2.89
C ILE A 130 9.03 -17.51 1.41
N GLN A 131 8.71 -16.24 1.11
CA GLN A 131 8.75 -15.71 -0.25
C GLN A 131 10.17 -15.83 -0.84
N ALA A 132 11.22 -15.49 -0.08
CA ALA A 132 12.62 -15.62 -0.50
C ALA A 132 13.01 -17.08 -0.79
N ARG A 133 12.56 -18.05 0.02
CA ARG A 133 12.83 -19.48 -0.22
C ARG A 133 12.02 -20.06 -1.38
N ARG A 134 10.79 -19.58 -1.56
CA ARG A 134 9.89 -19.92 -2.68
C ARG A 134 10.19 -19.14 -3.94
N LEU A 135 11.22 -18.29 -3.92
CA LEU A 135 11.92 -17.80 -5.09
C LEU A 135 13.09 -18.74 -5.45
N PRO A 136 12.88 -19.95 -6.02
CA PRO A 136 13.93 -20.59 -6.79
C PRO A 136 13.79 -20.15 -8.25
N PHE A 137 14.91 -19.75 -8.87
CA PHE A 137 15.21 -20.23 -10.22
C PHE A 137 14.21 -19.86 -11.35
N LYS A 138 13.40 -18.78 -11.22
CA LYS A 138 12.53 -18.31 -12.33
C LYS A 138 13.34 -17.71 -13.49
N GLU A 139 14.60 -17.31 -13.25
CA GLU A 139 15.50 -16.82 -14.30
C GLU A 139 16.18 -17.94 -15.11
N ALA A 140 16.29 -19.16 -14.58
CA ALA A 140 17.01 -20.25 -15.25
C ALA A 140 16.18 -21.00 -16.32
N MET A 141 14.88 -20.70 -16.45
CA MET A 141 14.13 -21.07 -17.66
C MET A 141 14.22 -20.02 -18.77
N VAL A 142 14.59 -18.77 -18.45
CA VAL A 142 14.74 -17.69 -19.46
C VAL A 142 16.19 -17.54 -19.93
N SER A 143 17.17 -18.05 -19.18
CA SER A 143 18.59 -17.92 -19.51
C SER A 143 19.33 -19.27 -19.52
N ARG A 144 18.94 -20.17 -20.42
CA ARG A 144 19.91 -21.14 -20.95
C ARG A 144 20.87 -20.41 -21.87
N ILE A 145 21.92 -19.79 -21.33
CA ILE A 145 23.19 -19.43 -22.01
C ILE A 145 24.17 -18.99 -20.90
N HIS A 146 25.11 -19.88 -20.57
CA HIS A 146 26.31 -19.77 -19.70
C HIS A 146 26.20 -20.13 -18.20
N PRO A 147 26.95 -21.17 -17.76
CA PRO A 147 27.24 -21.40 -16.35
C PRO A 147 28.55 -20.70 -15.95
N VAL A 148 28.65 -20.24 -14.70
CA VAL A 148 29.74 -20.53 -13.73
C VAL A 148 29.74 -19.49 -12.60
N SER A 149 29.72 -20.02 -11.38
CA SER A 149 30.35 -19.54 -10.14
C SER A 149 29.39 -19.20 -9.01
N PHE A 150 29.27 -20.16 -8.11
CA PHE A 150 28.86 -20.00 -6.72
C PHE A 150 29.69 -18.92 -6.03
N PHE A 151 29.05 -17.84 -5.56
CA PHE A 151 29.50 -17.12 -4.37
C PHE A 151 28.28 -16.63 -3.57
N GLN A 152 28.32 -16.90 -2.26
CA GLN A 152 27.42 -16.50 -1.18
C GLN A 152 26.46 -15.34 -1.52
N GLY A 153 25.19 -15.67 -1.78
CA GLY A 153 24.12 -14.69 -1.97
C GLY A 153 23.79 -13.99 -0.66
N SER A 154 23.97 -12.67 -0.62
CA SER A 154 23.53 -11.81 0.47
C SER A 154 22.01 -11.91 0.60
N TRP A 155 21.52 -12.52 1.68
CA TRP A 155 20.08 -12.65 1.98
C TRP A 155 19.31 -11.32 1.85
N ILE A 156 20.00 -10.20 2.04
CA ILE A 156 19.46 -8.84 1.90
C ILE A 156 19.03 -8.54 0.45
N GLY A 157 19.77 -9.03 -0.55
CA GLY A 157 19.41 -8.85 -1.96
C GLY A 157 18.21 -9.70 -2.38
N GLU A 158 18.12 -10.92 -1.85
CA GLU A 158 16.98 -11.83 -2.09
C GLU A 158 15.69 -11.30 -1.46
N MET A 159 15.77 -10.69 -0.25
CA MET A 159 14.64 -10.01 0.39
C MET A 159 14.18 -8.77 -0.38
N GLN A 160 15.11 -7.99 -0.96
CA GLN A 160 14.78 -6.83 -1.78
C GLN A 160 14.00 -7.25 -3.04
N GLN A 161 14.43 -8.31 -3.73
CA GLN A 161 13.75 -8.82 -4.93
C GLN A 161 12.38 -9.44 -4.62
N ALA A 162 12.19 -9.99 -3.42
CA ALA A 162 10.89 -10.44 -2.92
C ALA A 162 9.97 -9.25 -2.56
N SER A 163 10.54 -8.15 -2.06
CA SER A 163 9.80 -6.93 -1.72
C SER A 163 9.19 -6.22 -2.93
N ASP A 164 9.80 -6.36 -4.11
CA ASP A 164 9.33 -5.72 -5.35
C ASP A 164 8.01 -6.30 -5.90
N LYS A 165 7.48 -7.40 -5.34
CA LYS A 165 6.28 -8.08 -5.84
C LYS A 165 5.03 -7.97 -4.97
N SER A 166 5.18 -7.70 -3.67
CA SER A 166 4.05 -7.61 -2.74
C SER A 166 4.35 -6.60 -1.65
N VAL A 167 3.42 -5.67 -1.46
CA VAL A 167 3.50 -4.67 -0.40
C VAL A 167 3.08 -5.34 0.90
N ILE A 168 3.98 -5.38 1.90
CA ILE A 168 3.61 -5.85 3.24
C ILE A 168 3.50 -4.65 4.16
N ILE A 169 2.35 -4.53 4.83
CA ILE A 169 2.06 -3.49 5.82
C ILE A 169 1.90 -4.18 7.16
N SER A 170 2.67 -3.76 8.16
CA SER A 170 2.58 -4.30 9.52
C SER A 170 2.08 -3.23 10.47
N GLU A 171 1.03 -3.54 11.23
CA GLU A 171 0.57 -2.72 12.35
C GLU A 171 1.55 -2.86 13.52
N ILE A 172 2.01 -1.72 14.04
CA ILE A 172 2.92 -1.62 15.20
C ILE A 172 2.36 -0.59 16.18
N LEU A 173 2.02 -1.05 17.36
CA LEU A 173 1.35 -0.26 18.39
C LEU A 173 2.35 0.61 19.19
N ASP A 174 3.58 0.13 19.43
CA ASP A 174 4.62 0.89 20.15
C ASP A 174 5.53 1.69 19.19
N PRO A 175 5.55 3.04 19.27
CA PRO A 175 6.42 3.88 18.46
C PRO A 175 7.93 3.58 18.64
N ARG A 176 8.33 3.03 19.79
CA ARG A 176 9.73 2.64 20.04
C ARG A 176 10.15 1.46 19.17
N THR A 177 9.25 0.50 18.96
CA THR A 177 9.47 -0.63 18.06
C THR A 177 9.69 -0.15 16.63
N LYS A 178 8.86 0.79 16.15
CA LYS A 178 9.01 1.43 14.84
C LYS A 178 10.42 2.02 14.65
N ASN A 179 10.92 2.77 15.64
CA ASN A 179 12.23 3.40 15.56
C ASN A 179 13.42 2.42 15.49
N LEU A 180 13.24 1.19 15.98
CA LEU A 180 14.26 0.14 15.85
C LEU A 180 14.27 -0.47 14.43
N LEU A 181 13.09 -0.58 13.80
CA LEU A 181 12.92 -1.18 12.47
C LEU A 181 13.38 -0.28 11.33
N THR A 182 13.31 1.04 11.51
CA THR A 182 13.83 2.00 10.51
C THR A 182 15.33 1.82 10.26
N MET A 183 16.08 1.26 11.22
CA MET A 183 17.50 0.96 11.08
C MET A 183 17.77 -0.34 10.29
N SER A 184 16.81 -1.26 10.19
CA SER A 184 17.04 -2.62 9.69
C SER A 184 16.72 -2.81 8.19
N LYS A 185 16.47 -1.75 7.41
CA LYS A 185 16.03 -1.83 6.00
C LYS A 185 14.82 -2.74 5.75
N ILE A 186 14.07 -3.08 6.80
CA ILE A 186 12.75 -3.70 6.67
C ILE A 186 11.82 -2.54 6.28
N SER A 187 11.88 -2.15 5.00
CA SER A 187 11.16 -1.00 4.43
C SER A 187 9.69 -1.31 4.13
N ASP A 188 9.20 -2.43 4.62
CA ASP A 188 7.83 -2.90 4.42
C ASP A 188 6.97 -2.29 5.53
N TYR A 189 6.15 -1.33 5.11
CA TYR A 189 5.68 -0.19 5.87
C TYR A 189 5.03 -0.54 7.22
N VAL A 190 5.50 0.16 8.26
CA VAL A 190 5.03 0.06 9.65
C VAL A 190 4.01 1.16 9.92
N LEU A 191 2.75 0.78 10.10
CA LEU A 191 1.68 1.70 10.50
C LEU A 191 1.65 1.78 12.03
N SER A 192 1.82 2.99 12.58
CA SER A 192 1.91 3.22 14.03
C SER A 192 0.93 4.27 14.50
N ASN A 193 0.53 4.19 15.77
CA ASN A 193 -0.26 5.18 16.51
C ASN A 193 0.32 6.61 16.48
N GLU A 194 1.56 6.78 15.99
CA GLU A 194 2.11 8.10 15.66
C GLU A 194 1.27 8.83 14.59
N LEU A 195 0.70 8.13 13.59
CA LEU A 195 -0.18 8.77 12.59
C LEU A 195 -1.41 9.40 13.25
N VAL A 196 -2.02 8.69 14.20
CA VAL A 196 -3.14 9.19 15.00
C VAL A 196 -2.71 10.40 15.82
N SER A 197 -1.52 10.35 16.44
CA SER A 197 -0.97 11.46 17.20
C SER A 197 -0.75 12.71 16.34
N MET A 198 -0.27 12.54 15.10
CA MET A 198 -0.12 13.62 14.13
C MET A 198 -1.47 14.19 13.70
N ALA A 199 -2.46 13.35 13.42
CA ALA A 199 -3.81 13.79 13.06
C ALA A 199 -4.44 14.61 14.21
N LEU A 200 -4.33 14.14 15.46
CA LEU A 200 -4.80 14.87 16.63
C LEU A 200 -4.10 16.21 16.81
N ALA A 201 -2.78 16.28 16.60
CA ALA A 201 -2.03 17.54 16.65
C ALA A 201 -2.50 18.52 15.57
N MET A 202 -2.72 18.04 14.34
CA MET A 202 -3.22 18.87 13.23
C MET A 202 -4.60 19.47 13.54
N VAL A 203 -5.52 18.65 14.07
CA VAL A 203 -6.88 19.10 14.44
C VAL A 203 -6.86 20.02 15.67
N ALA A 204 -5.93 19.80 16.60
CA ALA A 204 -5.75 20.66 17.76
C ALA A 204 -5.24 22.06 17.39
N GLU A 205 -4.38 22.16 16.36
CA GLU A 205 -3.91 23.43 15.83
C GLU A 205 -5.00 24.16 15.03
N ASP A 206 -5.75 23.45 14.17
CA ASP A 206 -6.89 24.01 13.45
C ASP A 206 -7.99 22.96 13.25
N ARG A 207 -9.17 23.22 13.85
CA ARG A 207 -10.32 22.31 13.78
C ARG A 207 -10.80 22.07 12.34
N GLN A 208 -10.60 23.03 11.43
CA GLN A 208 -11.05 22.92 10.04
C GLN A 208 -10.30 21.83 9.27
N ILE A 209 -9.13 21.43 9.77
CA ILE A 209 -8.35 20.34 9.19
C ILE A 209 -9.03 18.99 9.37
N ASN A 210 -9.88 18.85 10.41
CA ASN A 210 -10.64 17.61 10.60
C ASN A 210 -11.53 17.31 9.39
N ASP A 211 -12.23 18.31 8.86
CA ASP A 211 -13.11 18.17 7.69
C ASP A 211 -12.30 17.74 6.44
N VAL A 212 -11.07 18.25 6.29
CA VAL A 212 -10.18 17.88 5.17
C VAL A 212 -9.67 16.44 5.32
N LEU A 213 -9.28 16.03 6.53
CA LEU A 213 -8.84 14.66 6.79
C LEU A 213 -9.99 13.67 6.62
N GLU A 214 -11.18 14.00 7.11
CA GLU A 214 -12.39 13.18 6.92
C GLU A 214 -12.70 12.99 5.44
N GLU A 215 -12.65 14.04 4.62
CA GLU A 215 -12.88 13.92 3.17
C GLU A 215 -11.82 13.02 2.49
N LEU A 216 -10.54 13.18 2.84
CA LEU A 216 -9.45 12.39 2.25
C LEU A 216 -9.48 10.91 2.64
N PHE A 217 -10.08 10.56 3.78
CA PHE A 217 -10.19 9.18 4.28
C PHE A 217 -11.57 8.54 4.09
N ALA A 218 -12.59 9.32 3.70
CA ALA A 218 -13.92 8.80 3.41
C ALA A 218 -13.89 7.83 2.22
N GLU A 219 -14.99 7.11 1.96
CA GLU A 219 -15.19 6.37 0.71
C GLU A 219 -15.55 7.30 -0.46
N GLU A 220 -16.27 8.39 -0.22
CA GLU A 220 -16.67 9.33 -1.27
C GLU A 220 -15.75 10.56 -1.32
N GLY A 221 -15.85 11.37 -2.37
CA GLY A 221 -15.13 12.65 -2.47
C GLY A 221 -13.72 12.54 -3.07
N ASN A 222 -12.81 13.38 -2.56
CA ASN A 222 -11.44 13.45 -3.07
C ASN A 222 -10.50 12.49 -2.34
N GLU A 223 -9.55 11.91 -3.06
CA GLU A 223 -8.45 11.14 -2.48
C GLU A 223 -7.10 11.54 -3.08
N MET A 224 -6.03 11.10 -2.42
CA MET A 224 -4.69 11.21 -2.94
C MET A 224 -4.35 10.01 -3.83
N GLN A 225 -4.01 10.26 -5.09
CA GLN A 225 -3.57 9.24 -6.03
C GLN A 225 -2.16 9.51 -6.57
N ILE A 226 -1.46 8.43 -6.90
CA ILE A 226 -0.22 8.48 -7.66
C ILE A 226 -0.58 8.19 -9.13
N ARG A 227 -0.34 9.16 -10.01
CA ARG A 227 -0.65 9.08 -11.43
C ARG A 227 0.63 8.98 -12.25
N SER A 228 0.58 8.14 -13.28
CA SER A 228 1.67 8.00 -14.24
C SER A 228 1.89 9.31 -15.01
N SER A 229 3.15 9.67 -15.26
CA SER A 229 3.50 10.93 -15.93
C SER A 229 3.07 10.98 -17.40
N ASP A 230 2.92 9.84 -18.07
CA ASP A 230 2.45 9.75 -19.47
C ASP A 230 1.03 10.31 -19.69
N LEU A 231 0.24 10.46 -18.63
CA LEU A 231 -1.06 11.15 -18.65
C LEU A 231 -0.92 12.66 -18.83
N TYR A 232 0.19 13.25 -18.38
CA TYR A 232 0.38 14.70 -18.34
C TYR A 232 1.38 15.20 -19.38
N LEU A 233 2.38 14.40 -19.74
CA LEU A 233 3.51 14.85 -20.56
C LEU A 233 4.00 13.79 -21.54
N ARG A 234 4.87 14.19 -22.48
CA ARG A 234 5.59 13.28 -23.39
C ARG A 234 6.98 12.96 -22.84
N GLU A 235 7.57 11.85 -23.28
CA GLU A 235 8.92 11.46 -22.88
C GLU A 235 9.92 12.59 -23.20
N GLU A 236 10.77 12.92 -22.24
CA GLU A 236 11.78 13.99 -22.30
C GLU A 236 11.20 15.40 -22.56
N GLU A 237 9.89 15.61 -22.34
CA GLU A 237 9.27 16.92 -22.47
C GLU A 237 9.78 17.86 -21.37
N GLU A 238 10.17 19.08 -21.76
CA GLU A 238 10.73 20.07 -20.85
C GLU A 238 9.64 21.03 -20.35
N LEU A 239 9.20 20.83 -19.12
CA LEU A 239 8.10 21.57 -18.47
C LEU A 239 8.50 22.02 -17.06
N ASN A 240 7.91 23.12 -16.61
CA ASN A 240 7.92 23.48 -15.20
C ASN A 240 6.70 22.90 -14.46
N PHE A 241 6.73 22.95 -13.12
CA PHE A 241 5.68 22.33 -12.31
C PHE A 241 4.33 23.05 -12.45
N TYR A 242 4.31 24.37 -12.69
CA TYR A 242 3.06 25.09 -12.96
C TYR A 242 2.38 24.62 -14.24
N GLU A 243 3.12 24.29 -15.29
CA GLU A 243 2.58 23.75 -16.54
C GLU A 243 1.91 22.39 -16.28
N ILE A 244 2.53 21.54 -15.46
CA ILE A 244 1.95 20.24 -15.05
C ILE A 244 0.68 20.44 -14.22
N ILE A 245 0.68 21.37 -13.26
CA ILE A 245 -0.53 21.71 -12.49
C ILE A 245 -1.67 22.10 -13.44
N LEU A 246 -1.41 22.97 -14.43
CA LEU A 246 -2.42 23.39 -15.40
C LEU A 246 -2.95 22.22 -16.24
N ARG A 247 -2.11 21.24 -16.59
CA ARG A 247 -2.54 20.02 -17.26
C ARG A 247 -3.40 19.13 -16.36
N GLY A 248 -3.01 18.94 -15.10
CA GLY A 248 -3.83 18.21 -14.12
C GLY A 248 -5.20 18.85 -13.92
N ARG A 249 -5.30 20.18 -13.95
CA ARG A 249 -6.59 20.89 -13.87
C ARG A 249 -7.53 20.57 -15.03
N GLN A 250 -7.01 20.25 -16.22
CA GLN A 250 -7.85 19.79 -17.34
C GLN A 250 -8.51 18.44 -17.05
N ARG A 251 -7.93 17.64 -16.15
CA ARG A 251 -8.45 16.36 -15.65
C ARG A 251 -9.24 16.50 -14.34
N LYS A 252 -9.50 17.74 -13.88
CA LYS A 252 -10.07 18.06 -12.55
C LYS A 252 -9.20 17.61 -11.37
N GLU A 253 -7.91 17.43 -11.59
CA GLU A 253 -6.96 17.01 -10.57
C GLU A 253 -6.21 18.22 -9.99
N ILE A 254 -5.78 18.11 -8.73
CA ILE A 254 -4.88 19.07 -8.07
C ILE A 254 -3.53 18.38 -7.90
N VAL A 255 -2.56 18.72 -8.75
CA VAL A 255 -1.19 18.20 -8.65
C VAL A 255 -0.49 18.86 -7.46
N ILE A 256 -0.15 18.05 -6.45
CA ILE A 256 0.49 18.51 -5.20
C ILE A 256 1.97 18.17 -5.13
N GLY A 257 2.44 17.21 -5.93
CA GLY A 257 3.84 16.79 -5.90
C GLY A 257 4.22 15.83 -7.02
N TYR A 258 5.45 15.30 -6.93
CA TYR A 258 5.97 14.28 -7.83
C TYR A 258 7.00 13.40 -7.13
N ARG A 259 7.26 12.22 -7.70
CA ARG A 259 8.43 11.39 -7.38
C ARG A 259 9.14 11.07 -8.68
N LEU A 260 10.45 11.34 -8.71
CA LEU A 260 11.29 11.04 -9.87
C LEU A 260 11.59 9.54 -9.92
N ALA A 261 11.88 9.04 -11.11
CA ALA A 261 12.20 7.63 -11.35
C ALA A 261 13.31 7.07 -10.44
N ASP A 262 14.32 7.88 -10.15
CA ASP A 262 15.51 7.54 -9.36
C ASP A 262 15.44 8.00 -7.90
N ALA A 263 14.33 8.63 -7.51
CA ALA A 263 14.15 9.16 -6.16
C ALA A 263 13.43 8.17 -5.25
N GLU A 264 14.02 7.91 -4.08
CA GLU A 264 13.36 7.10 -3.03
C GLU A 264 12.13 7.79 -2.44
N ARG A 265 12.09 9.13 -2.44
CA ARG A 265 11.04 9.93 -1.78
C ARG A 265 10.33 10.85 -2.74
N ALA A 266 9.02 10.97 -2.53
CA ALA A 266 8.20 11.98 -3.15
C ALA A 266 8.51 13.39 -2.61
N VAL A 267 8.34 14.39 -3.47
CA VAL A 267 8.41 15.82 -3.12
C VAL A 267 7.01 16.41 -3.22
N ILE A 268 6.40 16.64 -2.06
CA ILE A 268 5.14 17.39 -1.94
C ILE A 268 5.45 18.89 -1.88
N ASN A 269 4.66 19.69 -2.60
CA ASN A 269 4.81 21.14 -2.70
C ASN A 269 6.25 21.56 -3.11
N PRO A 270 6.74 21.20 -4.31
CA PRO A 270 8.12 21.46 -4.70
C PRO A 270 8.43 22.98 -4.66
N PRO A 271 9.61 23.40 -4.17
CA PRO A 271 9.91 24.81 -3.95
C PRO A 271 10.11 25.60 -5.25
N ALA A 272 10.84 25.05 -6.23
CA ALA A 272 11.15 25.71 -7.50
C ALA A 272 10.13 25.32 -8.60
N LYS A 273 8.91 25.87 -8.51
CA LYS A 273 7.81 25.49 -9.41
C LYS A 273 7.93 26.04 -10.84
N ASP A 274 8.70 27.10 -11.01
CA ASP A 274 8.96 27.80 -12.26
C ASP A 274 10.16 27.24 -13.03
N ALA A 275 11.05 26.51 -12.34
CA ALA A 275 12.18 25.83 -12.94
C ALA A 275 11.70 24.77 -13.94
N ARG A 276 12.19 24.87 -15.17
CA ARG A 276 11.95 23.87 -16.21
C ARG A 276 12.84 22.65 -16.01
N ARG A 277 12.28 21.49 -16.30
CA ARG A 277 12.92 20.19 -16.16
C ARG A 277 12.43 19.27 -17.26
N LYS A 278 13.31 18.37 -17.71
CA LYS A 278 12.93 17.22 -18.54
C LYS A 278 12.35 16.11 -17.68
N TRP A 279 11.17 15.64 -18.06
CA TRP A 279 10.46 14.58 -17.36
C TRP A 279 10.51 13.28 -18.14
N SER A 280 10.46 12.15 -17.42
CA SER A 280 10.40 10.81 -18.01
C SER A 280 9.09 10.12 -17.64
N TYR A 281 8.63 9.17 -18.45
CA TYR A 281 7.48 8.29 -18.16
C TYR A 281 7.64 7.46 -16.90
N LYS A 282 8.87 7.33 -16.39
CA LYS A 282 9.13 6.66 -15.11
C LYS A 282 8.87 7.55 -13.89
N ASP A 283 8.75 8.86 -14.10
CA ASP A 283 8.32 9.78 -13.05
C ASP A 283 6.83 9.59 -12.78
N VAL A 284 6.41 9.91 -11.56
CA VAL A 284 5.00 9.86 -11.16
C VAL A 284 4.59 11.18 -10.51
N PHE A 285 3.34 11.57 -10.71
CA PHE A 285 2.74 12.75 -10.09
C PHE A 285 1.81 12.35 -8.96
N ILE A 286 1.76 13.21 -7.94
CA ILE A 286 0.89 13.02 -6.78
C ILE A 286 -0.21 14.05 -6.91
N VAL A 287 -1.45 13.57 -6.93
CA VAL A 287 -2.62 14.39 -7.19
C VAL A 287 -3.68 14.16 -6.12
N ILE A 288 -4.48 15.20 -5.88
CA ILE A 288 -5.79 15.07 -5.24
C ILE A 288 -6.83 15.05 -6.36
N THR A 289 -7.64 14.01 -6.39
CA THR A 289 -8.67 13.81 -7.43
C THR A 289 -9.93 13.21 -6.82
N VAL A 290 -11.07 13.42 -7.47
CA VAL A 290 -12.30 12.70 -7.14
C VAL A 290 -12.10 11.22 -7.45
N LYS A 291 -12.64 10.37 -6.59
CA LYS A 291 -12.64 8.91 -6.77
C LYS A 291 -13.40 8.53 -8.04
N ASP A 292 -12.80 7.58 -8.77
CA ASP A 292 -13.33 7.02 -10.01
C ASP A 292 -14.36 5.91 -9.73
#